data_AF-A0A534JTT3-F1
#
_entry.id   AF-A0A534JTT3-F1
#
_cell.length_a   1.000
_cell.length_b   1.000
_cell.length_c   1.000
_cell.angle_alpha   90.00
_cell.angle_beta   90.00
_cell.angle_gamma   90.00
#
_symmetry.space_group_name_H-M   'P 1'
#
loop_
_entity.id
_entity.type
_entity.pdbx_description
1 polymer ?
#
loop_
_entity_poly.entity_id
_entity_poly.type
_entity_poly.pdbx_seq_one_letter_code
_entity_poly.pdbx_strand_id
1 'polypeptide(L)'
;MCRLSQADFSSSVLAHRESAGLSNTTVLPSLVETISLKLTKEQAKLLAETSKEQGFPSKSEFVRYAIARALEERLSVKTIEDIFESRRQIRARKTVPLERLMKEE
;
A
#
# COMPACT_ATOMS: atom_id res chain seq x y z
N MET A 1 -0.78 -7.72 67.59
CA MET A 1 -1.30 -6.40 67.17
C MET A 1 -1.56 -6.51 65.67
N CYS A 2 -2.79 -6.75 65.20
CA CYS A 2 -3.86 -5.76 64.91
C CYS A 2 -3.34 -4.61 64.00
N ARG A 3 -3.93 -4.25 62.85
CA ARG A 3 -5.18 -4.67 62.17
C ARG A 3 -5.29 -3.89 60.84
N LEU A 4 -6.18 -4.38 59.94
CA LEU A 4 -6.93 -3.71 58.86
C LEU A 4 -6.27 -3.62 57.45
N SER A 5 -6.95 -3.73 56.30
CA SER A 5 -8.17 -4.42 55.80
C SER A 5 -8.63 -3.66 54.53
N GLN A 6 -8.92 -4.41 53.46
CA GLN A 6 -9.92 -4.18 52.39
C GLN A 6 -9.87 -2.89 51.53
N ALA A 7 -9.72 -3.11 50.20
CA ALA A 7 -10.71 -2.82 49.13
C ALA A 7 -10.50 -1.39 48.55
N ASP A 8 -10.34 -1.21 47.24
CA ASP A 8 -11.46 -1.29 46.32
C ASP A 8 -11.15 -1.93 44.96
N PHE A 9 -12.08 -2.81 44.60
CA PHE A 9 -12.25 -3.47 43.34
C PHE A 9 -13.38 -2.75 42.59
N SER A 10 -13.06 -1.92 41.60
CA SER A 10 -13.95 -1.33 40.58
C SER A 10 -13.04 -0.49 39.68
N SER A 11 -13.01 -0.58 38.36
CA SER A 11 -14.09 -0.81 37.41
C SER A 11 -13.48 -1.36 36.13
N SER A 12 -14.06 -2.42 35.62
CA SER A 12 -13.85 -2.96 34.29
C SER A 12 -14.20 -1.91 33.23
N VAL A 13 -13.19 -1.20 32.73
CA VAL A 13 -13.33 -0.33 31.56
C VAL A 13 -13.37 -1.20 30.31
N LEU A 14 -14.61 -1.46 29.89
CA LEU A 14 -15.09 -1.50 28.51
C LEU A 14 -14.15 -2.13 27.46
N ALA A 15 -14.58 -3.31 27.03
CA ALA A 15 -14.30 -3.81 25.70
C ALA A 15 -14.73 -2.81 24.61
N HIS A 16 -13.74 -2.20 23.96
CA HIS A 16 -13.83 -1.64 22.60
C HIS A 16 -12.46 -1.90 21.97
N ARG A 17 -12.30 -3.00 21.23
CA ARG A 17 -12.53 -3.07 19.78
C ARG A 17 -11.86 -1.90 19.06
N GLU A 18 -10.62 -2.11 18.63
CA GLU A 18 -10.06 -1.51 17.42
C GLU A 18 -8.78 -2.28 17.06
N SER A 19 -8.97 -3.31 16.24
CA SER A 19 -7.89 -3.83 15.41
C SER A 19 -7.45 -2.69 14.50
N ALA A 20 -6.43 -1.95 14.93
CA ALA A 20 -5.71 -0.94 14.16
C ALA A 20 -4.98 -1.64 12.99
N GLY A 21 -5.76 -2.08 12.02
CA GLY A 21 -5.31 -2.72 10.81
C GLY A 21 -5.07 -1.68 9.73
N LEU A 22 -3.85 -1.15 9.70
CA LEU A 22 -3.15 -0.78 8.47
C LEU A 22 -3.95 0.05 7.44
N SER A 23 -4.43 1.23 7.80
CA SER A 23 -4.69 2.28 6.80
C SER A 23 -3.50 3.24 6.78
N ASN A 24 -2.51 2.94 5.94
CA ASN A 24 -1.55 3.96 5.54
C ASN A 24 -2.28 4.94 4.62
N THR A 25 -2.98 5.91 5.22
CA THR A 25 -3.57 7.05 4.54
C THR A 25 -2.44 8.04 4.21
N THR A 26 -1.57 7.65 3.27
CA THR A 26 -0.64 8.59 2.64
C THR A 26 -1.17 8.82 1.24
N VAL A 27 -1.81 9.98 1.07
CA VAL A 27 -2.34 10.46 -0.20
C VAL A 27 -1.17 10.62 -1.17
N LEU A 28 -1.05 9.69 -2.13
CA LEU A 28 -0.08 9.80 -3.22
C LEU A 28 -0.60 10.82 -4.25
N PRO A 29 0.21 11.83 -4.63
CA PRO A 29 -0.19 12.81 -5.64
C PRO A 29 0.02 12.21 -7.04
N SER A 30 -0.95 11.44 -7.51
CA SER A 30 -1.17 11.06 -8.93
C SER A 30 -2.43 10.19 -9.03
N LEU A 31 -3.00 10.06 -10.23
CA LEU A 31 -4.09 9.13 -10.56
C LEU A 31 -3.64 7.67 -10.36
N VAL A 32 -3.54 7.23 -9.11
CA VAL A 32 -3.21 5.86 -8.75
C VAL A 32 -4.52 5.13 -8.42
N GLU A 33 -4.91 4.21 -9.28
CA GLU A 33 -6.02 3.32 -8.98
C GLU A 33 -5.61 2.29 -7.92
N THR A 34 -6.44 2.14 -6.90
CA THR A 34 -6.22 1.16 -5.83
C THR A 34 -7.14 -0.05 -6.04
N ILE A 35 -6.55 -1.24 -6.12
CA ILE A 35 -7.28 -2.50 -6.23
C ILE A 35 -7.36 -3.14 -4.85
N SER A 36 -8.58 -3.40 -4.37
CA SER A 36 -8.84 -4.15 -3.14
C SER A 36 -9.20 -5.60 -3.48
N LEU A 37 -8.41 -6.56 -2.98
CA LEU A 37 -8.61 -7.99 -3.25
C LEU A 37 -9.11 -8.69 -1.98
N LYS A 38 -10.16 -9.50 -2.12
CA LYS A 38 -10.59 -10.43 -1.06
C LYS A 38 -9.87 -11.75 -1.28
N LEU A 39 -9.02 -12.12 -0.32
CA LEU A 39 -8.25 -13.36 -0.35
C LEU A 39 -8.62 -14.22 0.87
N THR A 40 -8.62 -15.53 0.69
CA THR A 40 -8.64 -16.47 1.82
C THR A 40 -7.31 -16.38 2.61
N LYS A 41 -7.30 -16.89 3.84
CA LYS A 41 -6.08 -16.90 4.67
C LYS A 41 -4.93 -17.65 4.01
N GLU A 42 -5.23 -18.77 3.36
CA GLU A 42 -4.24 -19.60 2.66
C GLU A 42 -3.65 -18.87 1.45
N GLN A 43 -4.49 -18.22 0.64
CA GLN A 43 -4.04 -17.41 -0.50
C GLN A 43 -3.17 -16.23 -0.05
N ALA A 44 -3.54 -15.55 1.03
CA ALA A 44 -2.75 -14.45 1.57
C ALA A 44 -1.39 -14.91 2.12
N LYS A 45 -1.33 -16.12 2.71
CA LYS A 45 -0.09 -16.76 3.18
C LYS A 45 0.80 -17.13 2.01
N LEU A 46 0.26 -17.84 1.01
CA LEU A 46 0.98 -18.21 -0.21
C LEU A 46 1.55 -16.97 -0.90
N LEU A 47 0.75 -15.91 -1.05
CA LEU A 47 1.19 -14.65 -1.65
C LEU A 47 2.34 -14.00 -0.88
N ALA A 48 2.32 -14.08 0.45
CA ALA A 48 3.40 -13.56 1.28
C ALA A 48 4.69 -14.38 1.16
N GLU A 49 4.58 -15.70 1.08
CA GLU A 49 5.70 -16.62 0.91
C GLU A 49 6.35 -16.42 -0.47
N THR A 50 5.55 -16.48 -1.54
CA THR A 50 6.05 -16.28 -2.91
C THR A 50 6.68 -14.89 -3.10
N SER A 51 6.09 -13.85 -2.51
CA SER A 51 6.68 -12.50 -2.55
C SER A 51 8.08 -12.47 -1.92
N LYS A 52 8.32 -13.21 -0.84
CA LYS A 52 9.64 -13.26 -0.18
C LYS A 52 10.62 -14.13 -0.95
N GLU A 53 10.17 -15.29 -1.44
CA GLU A 53 10.99 -16.21 -2.24
C GLU A 53 11.52 -15.55 -3.50
N GLN A 54 10.70 -14.71 -4.15
CA GLN A 54 11.11 -13.94 -5.33
C GLN A 54 11.85 -12.63 -4.98
N GLY A 55 12.13 -12.37 -3.70
CA GLY A 55 12.94 -11.23 -3.26
C GLY A 55 12.24 -9.87 -3.31
N PHE A 56 10.90 -9.83 -3.37
CA PHE A 56 10.18 -8.56 -3.37
C PHE A 56 10.14 -7.93 -1.98
N PRO A 57 10.28 -6.59 -1.89
CA PRO A 57 10.28 -5.87 -0.62
C PRO A 57 8.90 -5.78 0.04
N SER A 58 7.82 -5.96 -0.74
CA SER A 58 6.46 -6.00 -0.20
C SER A 58 5.49 -6.82 -1.06
N LYS A 59 4.45 -7.34 -0.40
CA LYS A 59 3.31 -8.02 -1.06
C LYS A 59 2.67 -7.15 -2.14
N SER A 60 2.53 -5.85 -1.88
CA SER A 60 1.91 -4.91 -2.83
C SER A 60 2.74 -4.74 -4.10
N GLU A 61 4.07 -4.80 -3.98
CA GLU A 61 4.99 -4.66 -5.11
C GLU A 61 5.01 -5.91 -5.96
N PHE A 62 5.00 -7.07 -5.31
CA PHE A 62 4.82 -8.35 -5.98
C PHE A 62 3.51 -8.40 -6.79
N VAL A 63 2.39 -7.94 -6.21
CA VAL A 63 1.09 -7.90 -6.93
C VAL A 63 1.14 -6.93 -8.11
N ARG A 64 1.73 -5.74 -7.95
CA ARG A 64 1.92 -4.79 -9.07
C ARG A 64 2.76 -5.40 -10.19
N TYR A 65 3.84 -6.09 -9.84
CA TYR A 65 4.70 -6.78 -10.80
C TYR A 65 3.94 -7.91 -11.52
N ALA A 66 3.19 -8.73 -10.80
CA ALA A 66 2.41 -9.82 -11.38
C ALA A 66 1.36 -9.30 -12.38
N ILE A 67 0.66 -8.21 -12.05
CA ILE A 67 -0.29 -7.56 -12.97
C ILE A 67 0.44 -7.01 -14.21
N ALA A 68 1.56 -6.31 -14.02
CA ALA A 68 2.34 -5.77 -15.13
C ALA A 68 2.84 -6.88 -16.07
N ARG A 69 3.32 -8.00 -15.52
CA ARG A 69 3.74 -9.19 -16.28
C ARG A 69 2.58 -9.84 -17.03
N ALA A 70 1.42 -10.00 -16.38
CA ALA A 70 0.24 -10.57 -17.02
C ALA A 70 -0.28 -9.71 -18.19
N LEU A 71 0.00 -8.41 -18.15
CA LEU A 71 -0.39 -7.46 -19.19
C LEU A 71 0.75 -7.09 -20.14
N GLU A 72 1.95 -7.63 -19.96
CA GLU A 72 3.16 -7.23 -20.71
C GLU A 72 3.00 -7.43 -22.21
N GLU A 73 2.37 -8.52 -22.65
CA GLU A 73 2.11 -8.79 -24.07
C GLU A 73 0.98 -7.92 -24.66
N ARG A 74 0.18 -7.28 -23.80
CA ARG A 74 -0.94 -6.42 -24.19
C ARG A 74 -0.64 -4.93 -24.00
N LEU A 75 0.40 -4.60 -23.24
CA LEU A 75 0.92 -3.25 -23.06
C LEU A 75 2.03 -3.03 -24.08
N SER A 76 1.91 -1.98 -24.90
CA SER A 76 3.01 -1.68 -25.82
C SER A 76 4.28 -1.40 -25.01
N VAL A 77 5.41 -1.96 -25.42
CA VAL A 77 6.74 -1.75 -24.78
C VAL A 77 7.00 -0.26 -24.55
N LYS A 78 6.60 0.56 -25.52
CA LYS A 78 6.66 2.03 -25.45
C LYS A 78 5.91 2.60 -24.25
N THR A 79 4.72 2.09 -23.93
CA THR A 79 3.94 2.55 -22.76
C THR A 79 4.63 2.21 -21.44
N ILE A 80 5.28 1.05 -21.36
CA ILE A 80 6.03 0.64 -20.16
C ILE A 80 7.25 1.54 -20.00
N GLU A 81 8.02 1.76 -21.06
CA GLU A 81 9.18 2.67 -21.09
C GLU A 81 8.79 4.11 -20.73
N ASP A 82 7.68 4.61 -21.28
CA ASP A 82 7.16 5.95 -20.99
C ASP A 82 6.77 6.09 -19.50
N ILE A 83 6.20 5.05 -18.88
CA ILE A 83 5.88 5.06 -17.44
C ILE A 83 7.16 5.10 -16.58
N PHE A 84 8.16 4.29 -16.93
CA PHE A 84 9.43 4.26 -16.19
C PHE A 84 10.19 5.58 -16.33
N GLU A 85 10.25 6.14 -17.54
CA GLU A 85 10.92 7.42 -17.80
C GLU A 85 10.18 8.60 -17.15
N SER A 86 8.84 8.62 -17.21
CA SER A 86 8.03 9.64 -16.50
C SER A 86 8.30 9.62 -15.00
N ARG A 87 8.35 8.43 -14.39
CA ARG A 87 8.69 8.28 -12.95
C ARG A 87 10.11 8.77 -12.63
N ARG A 88 11.05 8.54 -13.54
CA ARG A 88 12.44 9.03 -13.41
C ARG A 88 12.49 10.55 -13.44
N GLN A 89 11.76 11.18 -14.36
CA GLN A 89 11.71 12.63 -14.51
C GLN A 89 11.06 13.32 -13.31
N ILE A 90 9.98 12.75 -12.75
CA ILE A 90 9.36 13.23 -11.50
C ILE A 90 10.37 13.20 -10.34
N ARG A 91 11.08 12.06 -10.17
CA ARG A 91 12.13 11.94 -9.13
C ARG A 91 13.27 12.94 -9.32
N ALA A 92 13.62 13.23 -10.56
CA ALA A 92 14.64 14.21 -10.92
C ALA A 92 14.14 15.67 -10.85
N ARG A 93 12.88 15.91 -10.43
CA ARG A 93 12.22 17.24 -10.44
C ARG A 93 12.27 17.94 -11.80
N LYS A 94 12.26 17.16 -12.89
CA LYS A 94 12.29 17.65 -14.28
C LYS A 94 10.88 17.84 -14.87
N THR A 95 9.84 17.82 -14.05
CA THR A 95 8.45 17.93 -14.52
C THR A 95 7.92 19.35 -14.41
N VAL A 96 7.10 19.73 -15.38
CA VAL A 96 6.42 21.03 -15.42
C VAL A 96 5.01 20.86 -14.85
N PRO A 97 4.51 21.76 -13.99
CA PRO A 97 3.13 21.72 -13.50
C PRO A 97 2.13 21.81 -14.66
N LEU A 98 1.02 21.07 -14.54
CA LEU A 98 -0.02 21.01 -15.57
C LEU A 98 -0.60 22.41 -15.86
N GLU A 99 -0.69 23.26 -14.86
CA GLU A 99 -1.21 24.64 -14.98
C GLU A 99 -0.30 25.55 -15.83
N ARG A 100 0.98 25.18 -16.02
CA ARG A 100 1.87 25.89 -16.95
C ARG A 100 1.71 25.41 -18.39
N LEU A 101 1.44 24.13 -18.59
CA LEU A 101 1.22 23.55 -19.93
C LEU A 101 -0.12 24.03 -20.52
N MET A 102 -1.16 24.17 -19.70
CA MET A 102 -2.48 24.63 -20.14
C MET A 102 -2.58 26.14 -20.42
N LYS A 103 -1.49 26.90 -20.27
CA LYS A 103 -1.42 28.34 -20.56
C LYS A 103 -0.71 28.67 -21.87
N GLU A 104 -0.16 27.65 -22.55
CA GLU A 104 0.58 27.80 -23.81
C GLU A 104 -0.26 27.48 -25.07
N GLU A 105 -1.58 27.32 -24.92
CA GLU A 105 -2.58 27.31 -26.00
C GLU A 105 -3.40 28.62 -26.00
#